data_AF-A0A972J0F1-F1
#
_entry.id   AF-A0A972J0F1-F1
#
_cell.length_a   1.000
_cell.length_b   1.000
_cell.length_c   1.000
_cell.angle_alpha   90.00
_cell.angle_beta   90.00
_cell.angle_gamma   90.00
#
_symmetry.space_group_name_H-M   'P 1'
#
loop_
_entity.id
_entity.type
_entity.pdbx_description
1 polymer ?
#
loop_
_entity_poly.entity_id
_entity_poly.type
_entity_poly.pdbx_seq_one_letter_code
_entity_poly.pdbx_strand_id
1 'polypeptide(L)' 'MIELPEAHTLANQIAHHLSGKMVSSTTAAQSPHKFAWYHGDPADYPAKLNGAHPPTPLTKRFKL' A
#
# COMPACT_ATOMS: atom_id res chain seq x y z
N MET A 1 5.53 1.79 -14.96
CA MET A 1 4.44 2.74 -15.23
C MET A 1 3.16 1.96 -15.07
N ILE A 2 2.25 2.44 -14.24
CA ILE A 2 0.93 1.82 -14.00
C ILE A 2 -0.06 2.87 -14.47
N GLU A 3 -0.87 2.55 -15.47
CA GLU A 3 -1.93 3.42 -15.98
C GLU A 3 -3.19 3.30 -15.11
N LEU A 4 -4.14 4.21 -15.32
CA LEU A 4 -5.38 4.26 -14.54
C LEU A 4 -6.15 2.92 -14.48
N PRO A 5 -6.29 2.14 -15.57
CA PRO A 5 -6.99 0.85 -15.52
C PRO A 5 -6.26 -0.19 -14.65
N GLU A 6 -4.93 -0.26 -14.74
CA GLU A 6 -4.15 -1.19 -13.91
C GLU A 6 -4.13 -0.76 -12.45
N ALA A 7 -4.03 0.55 -12.17
CA ALA A 7 -4.09 1.08 -10.81
C ALA A 7 -5.41 0.72 -10.12
N HIS A 8 -6.53 0.81 -10.84
CA HIS A 8 -7.84 0.40 -10.31
C HIS A 8 -7.89 -1.10 -9.99
N THR A 9 -7.37 -1.92 -10.90
CA THR A 9 -7.31 -3.37 -10.72
C THR A 9 -6.47 -3.74 -9.49
N LEU A 10 -5.28 -3.14 -9.35
CA LEU A 10 -4.38 -3.37 -8.21
C LEU A 10 -5.00 -2.90 -6.89
N ALA A 11 -5.66 -1.75 -6.86
CA ALA A 11 -6.33 -1.25 -5.67
C ALA A 11 -7.40 -2.25 -5.16
N ASN A 12 -8.19 -2.82 -6.08
CA ASN A 12 -9.20 -3.82 -5.74
C ASN A 12 -8.58 -5.12 -5.22
N GLN A 13 -7.50 -5.60 -5.85
CA GLN A 13 -6.77 -6.79 -5.39
C GLN A 13 -6.17 -6.59 -3.99
N ILE A 14 -5.50 -5.45 -3.76
CA ILE A 14 -4.93 -5.09 -2.45
C ILE A 14 -6.02 -5.08 -1.38
N ALA A 15 -7.14 -4.42 -1.65
CA ALA A 15 -8.27 -4.35 -0.74
C ALA A 15 -8.85 -5.74 -0.43
N HIS A 16 -9.04 -6.56 -1.45
CA HIS A 16 -9.60 -7.92 -1.29
C HIS A 16 -8.68 -8.85 -0.49
N HIS A 17 -7.37 -8.77 -0.70
CA HIS A 17 -6.43 -9.73 -0.12
C HIS A 17 -5.80 -9.29 1.21
N LEU A 18 -5.70 -7.98 1.46
CA LEU A 18 -4.97 -7.44 2.61
C LEU A 18 -5.85 -6.77 3.66
N SER A 19 -7.15 -6.52 3.39
CA SER A 19 -8.05 -5.93 4.37
C SER A 19 -8.11 -6.77 5.65
N GLY A 20 -8.02 -6.10 6.81
CA GLY A 20 -8.03 -6.73 8.13
C GLY A 20 -6.71 -7.40 8.54
N LYS A 21 -5.72 -7.50 7.64
CA LYS A 21 -4.37 -7.98 8.00
C LYS A 21 -3.61 -6.89 8.75
N MET A 22 -2.54 -7.28 9.44
CA MET A 22 -1.62 -6.35 10.11
C MET A 22 -0.24 -6.50 9.47
N VAL A 23 0.45 -5.38 9.25
CA VAL A 23 1.82 -5.39 8.76
C VAL A 23 2.74 -5.87 9.89
N SER A 24 3.34 -7.06 9.73
CA SER A 24 4.27 -7.62 10.74
C SER A 24 5.64 -6.95 10.72
N SER A 25 6.15 -6.65 9.53
CA SER A 25 7.49 -6.12 9.31
C SER A 25 7.57 -5.47 7.93
N THR A 26 8.41 -4.45 7.80
CA THR A 26 8.60 -3.69 6.58
C THR A 26 10.08 -3.63 6.24
N THR A 27 10.42 -3.78 4.96
CA THR A 27 11.75 -3.52 4.43
C THR A 27 11.63 -2.56 3.26
N ALA A 28 12.11 -1.32 3.44
CA ALA A 28 12.21 -0.34 2.36
C ALA A 28 13.57 -0.46 1.65
N ALA A 29 13.66 0.02 0.40
CA ALA A 29 14.89 0.04 -0.37
C ALA A 29 15.62 -1.30 -0.53
N GLN A 30 14.88 -2.42 -0.50
CA GLN A 30 15.45 -3.77 -0.66
C GLN A 30 16.27 -3.92 -1.95
N SER A 31 15.90 -3.20 -3.01
CA SER A 31 16.69 -3.08 -4.23
C SER A 31 16.93 -1.60 -4.51
N PRO A 32 18.13 -1.06 -4.20
CA PRO A 32 18.45 0.33 -4.43
C PRO A 32 18.39 0.65 -5.94
N HIS A 33 17.50 1.55 -6.35
CA HIS A 33 17.40 1.96 -7.75
C HIS A 33 16.92 3.41 -7.89
N LYS A 34 17.34 4.07 -8.97
CA LYS A 34 17.09 5.51 -9.24
C LYS A 34 15.61 5.88 -9.40
N PHE A 35 14.74 4.89 -9.62
CA PHE A 35 13.30 5.07 -9.79
C PHE A 35 12.48 4.66 -8.55
N ALA A 36 13.10 4.68 -7.36
CA ALA A 36 12.37 4.58 -6.10
C ALA A 36 12.14 5.98 -5.52
N TRP A 37 10.88 6.33 -5.27
CA TRP A 37 10.53 7.55 -4.55
C TRP A 37 10.02 7.19 -3.16
N TYR A 38 10.58 7.85 -2.14
CA TYR A 38 10.22 7.66 -0.74
C TYR A 38 9.69 8.97 -0.16
N HIS A 39 8.77 8.84 0.79
CA HIS A 39 8.30 9.96 1.60
C HIS A 39 9.19 10.09 2.84
N GLY A 40 10.28 10.86 2.69
CA GLY A 40 11.34 10.98 3.69
C GLY A 40 12.34 9.84 3.61
N ASP A 41 12.97 9.50 4.74
CA ASP A 41 13.97 8.44 4.82
C ASP A 41 13.31 7.04 4.74
N PRO A 42 13.73 6.16 3.80
CA PRO A 42 13.32 4.75 3.78
C PRO A 42 13.50 4.02 5.11
N ALA A 43 14.52 4.37 5.89
CA ALA A 43 14.82 3.73 7.17
C ALA A 43 13.71 3.93 8.21
N ASP A 44 12.86 4.95 8.04
CA ASP A 44 11.74 5.24 8.96
C ASP A 44 10.50 4.36 8.70
N TYR A 45 10.44 3.67 7.56
CA TYR A 45 9.23 2.95 7.14
C TYR A 45 8.81 1.84 8.11
N PRO A 46 9.70 1.03 8.70
CA PRO A 46 9.33 0.07 9.73
C PRO A 46 8.59 0.72 10.90
N ALA A 47 9.04 1.88 11.38
CA ALA A 47 8.39 2.61 12.48
C ALA A 47 7.03 3.20 12.07
N LYS A 48 6.87 3.58 10.80
CA LYS A 48 5.63 4.15 10.26
C LYS A 48 4.56 3.08 9.96
N LEU A 49 4.96 1.86 9.58
CA LEU A 49 4.07 0.87 8.96
C LEU A 49 3.88 -0.41 9.76
N ASN A 50 4.85 -0.85 10.57
CA ASN A 50 4.68 -2.08 11.35
C ASN A 50 3.53 -1.89 12.36
N GLY A 51 2.65 -2.89 12.46
CA GLY A 51 1.43 -2.81 13.27
C GLY A 51 0.27 -2.08 12.60
N ALA A 52 0.46 -1.46 11.45
CA ALA A 52 -0.63 -0.81 10.72
C ALA A 52 -1.56 -1.86 10.07
N HIS A 53 -2.82 -1.50 9.95
CA HIS A 53 -3.81 -2.26 9.19
C HIS A 53 -4.01 -1.61 7.82
N PRO A 54 -3.91 -2.35 6.71
CA PRO A 54 -4.23 -1.84 5.38
C PRO A 54 -5.68 -1.32 5.35
N PRO A 55 -5.93 -0.21 4.64
CA PRO A 55 -7.24 0.41 4.62
C PRO A 55 -8.29 -0.55 4.04
N THR A 56 -9.42 -0.67 4.74
CA THR A 56 -10.60 -1.34 4.22
C THR A 56 -11.14 -0.53 3.04
N PRO A 57 -11.52 -1.16 1.91
CA PRO A 57 -12.08 -0.43 0.78
C PRO A 57 -13.29 0.37 1.24
N LEU A 58 -13.30 1.67 0.92
CA LEU A 58 -14.50 2.49 1.01
C LEU A 58 -15.50 1.91 0.01
N THR A 59 -16.37 1.00 0.46
CA THR A 59 -17.53 0.62 -0.34
C THR A 59 -18.29 1.90 -0.65
N LYS A 60 -18.24 2.33 -1.91
CA LYS A 60 -19.06 3.42 -2.41
C LYS A 60 -20.52 3.01 -2.17
N ARG A 61 -21.11 3.49 -1.08
CA ARG A 61 -22.56 3.55 -0.92
C ARG A 61 -23.06 4.63 -1.88
N PHE A 62 -23.07 4.32 -3.18
CA PHE A 62 -24.02 4.94 -4.09
C PHE A 62 -25.37 4.29 -3.75
N LYS A 63 -26.04 4.84 -2.73
CA LYS A 63 -27.49 4.67 -2.64
C LYS A 63 -28.07 5.47 -3.81
N LEU A 64 -28.78 4.75 -4.68
CA LEU A 64 -29.75 5.32 -5.62
C LEU A 64 -30.79 6.14 -4.87
#